data_AF-A0A0Q6JEV6-F1
#
_entry.id   AF-A0A0Q6JEV6-F1
#
_cell.length_a   1.000
_cell.length_b   1.000
_cell.length_c   1.000
_cell.angle_alpha   90.00
_cell.angle_beta   90.00
_cell.angle_gamma   90.00
#
_symmetry.space_group_name_H-M   'P 1'
#
loop_
_entity.id
_entity.type
_entity.pdbx_description
1 polymer ?
#
loop_
_entity_poly.entity_id
_entity_poly.type
_entity_poly.pdbx_seq_one_letter_code
_entity_poly.pdbx_strand_id
1 'polypeptide(L)'
;MSGNEFEDLDCSAVIADVWTLLDNECDEASRQRVQRHLDSCGSCLAQYGIEEKIKSLVGRKCGGERAPEGLRERLTLEIRRSVTITATED
;
A
#
# COMPACT_ATOMS: atom_id res chain seq x y z
N MET A 1 -13.31 -29.24 14.52
CA MET A 1 -12.56 -28.09 14.01
C MET A 1 -13.43 -27.42 12.97
N SER A 2 -14.33 -26.54 13.39
CA SER A 2 -15.21 -25.81 12.48
C SER A 2 -14.76 -24.36 12.54
N GLY A 3 -13.66 -24.07 11.85
CA GLY A 3 -13.31 -22.70 11.47
C GLY A 3 -14.37 -22.23 10.47
N ASN A 4 -14.87 -21.03 10.68
CA ASN A 4 -16.01 -20.48 9.95
C ASN A 4 -15.58 -20.23 8.49
N GLU A 5 -16.05 -21.06 7.55
CA GLU A 5 -15.68 -20.95 6.12
C GLU A 5 -15.93 -19.55 5.53
N PHE A 6 -16.87 -18.78 6.12
CA PHE A 6 -17.14 -17.39 5.76
C PHE A 6 -16.03 -16.43 6.22
N GLU A 7 -15.41 -16.67 7.37
CA GLU A 7 -14.24 -15.90 7.84
C GLU A 7 -13.02 -16.18 6.97
N ASP A 8 -12.83 -17.43 6.52
CA ASP A 8 -11.72 -17.80 5.62
C ASP A 8 -11.85 -17.10 4.25
N LEU A 9 -13.07 -17.01 3.70
CA LEU A 9 -13.34 -16.28 2.46
C LEU A 9 -13.11 -14.77 2.63
N ASP A 10 -13.55 -14.17 3.75
CA ASP A 10 -13.32 -12.75 4.05
C ASP A 10 -11.82 -12.44 4.23
N CYS A 11 -11.08 -13.31 4.92
CA CYS A 11 -9.63 -13.19 5.06
C CYS A 11 -8.93 -13.23 3.71
N SER A 12 -9.32 -14.16 2.82
CA SER A 12 -8.69 -14.27 1.50
C SER A 12 -8.88 -13.02 0.63
N ALA A 13 -10.07 -12.40 0.68
CA ALA A 13 -10.36 -11.17 -0.04
C ALA A 13 -9.55 -9.99 0.51
N VAL A 14 -9.49 -9.85 1.84
CA VAL A 14 -8.71 -8.80 2.50
C VAL A 14 -7.22 -8.93 2.21
N ILE A 15 -6.69 -10.16 2.17
CA ILE A 15 -5.29 -10.37 1.81
C ILE A 15 -5.02 -9.92 0.38
N ALA A 16 -5.92 -10.15 -0.59
CA ALA A 16 -5.73 -9.62 -1.94
C ALA A 16 -5.64 -8.07 -1.95
N ASP A 17 -6.48 -7.40 -1.18
CA ASP A 17 -6.46 -5.94 -1.04
C ASP A 17 -5.20 -5.41 -0.35
N VAL A 18 -4.60 -6.19 0.55
CA VAL A 18 -3.35 -5.83 1.21
C VAL A 18 -2.23 -5.62 0.19
N TRP A 19 -2.15 -6.44 -0.88
CA TRP A 19 -1.15 -6.26 -1.93
C TRP A 19 -1.32 -4.92 -2.63
N THR A 20 -2.55 -4.64 -3.08
CA THR A 20 -2.91 -3.38 -3.73
C THR A 20 -2.68 -2.17 -2.82
N LEU A 21 -3.00 -2.29 -1.53
CA LEU A 21 -2.71 -1.27 -0.51
C LEU A 21 -1.21 -1.02 -0.38
N LEU A 22 -0.40 -2.07 -0.25
CA LEU A 22 1.05 -1.95 -0.12
C LEU A 22 1.68 -1.34 -1.38
N ASP A 23 1.11 -1.53 -2.56
CA ASP A 23 1.55 -0.90 -3.83
C ASP A 23 1.10 0.55 -4.00
N ASN A 24 0.31 1.09 -3.06
CA ASN A 24 -0.38 2.39 -3.17
C ASN A 24 -1.37 2.45 -4.35
N GLU A 25 -1.90 1.31 -4.76
CA GLU A 25 -2.87 1.17 -5.85
C GLU A 25 -4.30 0.99 -5.33
N CYS A 26 -4.54 1.15 -4.03
CA CYS A 26 -5.86 0.98 -3.43
C CYS A 26 -6.69 2.26 -3.44
N ASP A 27 -8.01 2.12 -3.60
CA ASP A 27 -8.95 3.19 -3.29
C ASP A 27 -9.22 3.31 -1.78
N GLU A 28 -9.89 4.40 -1.39
CA GLU A 28 -10.19 4.70 0.01
C GLU A 28 -11.14 3.65 0.63
N ALA A 29 -12.07 3.10 -0.16
CA ALA A 29 -13.00 2.08 0.31
C ALA A 29 -12.27 0.76 0.67
N SER A 30 -11.33 0.34 -0.16
CA SER A 30 -10.51 -0.86 0.04
C SER A 30 -9.57 -0.66 1.22
N ARG A 31 -8.99 0.53 1.38
CA ARG A 31 -8.18 0.87 2.56
C ARG A 31 -8.98 0.73 3.86
N GLN A 32 -10.20 1.26 3.92
CA GLN A 32 -11.06 1.14 5.10
C GLN A 32 -11.49 -0.29 5.37
N ARG A 33 -11.77 -1.08 4.32
CA ARG A 33 -12.09 -2.51 4.43
C ARG A 33 -10.93 -3.28 5.07
N VAL A 34 -9.72 -3.12 4.54
CA VAL A 34 -8.51 -3.75 5.07
C VAL A 34 -8.31 -3.36 6.52
N GLN A 35 -8.32 -2.06 6.84
CA GLN A 35 -8.11 -1.57 8.21
C GLN A 35 -9.09 -2.21 9.20
N ARG A 36 -10.38 -2.19 8.88
CA ARG A 36 -11.43 -2.76 9.74
C ARG A 36 -11.21 -4.24 10.01
N HIS A 37 -10.82 -5.00 9.00
CA HIS A 37 -10.57 -6.43 9.16
C HIS A 37 -9.31 -6.66 10.02
N LEU A 38 -8.22 -5.95 9.75
CA LEU A 38 -6.97 -6.05 10.53
C LEU A 38 -7.16 -5.70 12.00
N ASP A 39 -8.08 -4.78 12.33
CA ASP A 39 -8.41 -4.42 13.72
C ASP A 39 -9.07 -5.57 14.50
N SER A 40 -9.76 -6.49 13.80
CA SER A 40 -10.48 -7.62 14.40
C SER A 40 -9.80 -8.98 14.22
N CYS A 41 -8.88 -9.11 13.25
CA CYS A 41 -8.32 -10.38 12.82
C CYS A 41 -6.79 -10.41 12.98
N GLY A 42 -6.33 -11.01 14.07
CA GLY A 42 -4.90 -11.09 14.41
C GLY A 42 -4.05 -11.91 13.44
N SER A 43 -4.63 -12.93 12.78
CA SER A 43 -3.93 -13.73 11.76
C SER A 43 -3.64 -12.90 10.51
N CYS A 44 -4.62 -12.14 10.01
CA CYS A 44 -4.43 -11.24 8.89
C CYS A 44 -3.48 -10.09 9.23
N LEU A 45 -3.52 -9.57 10.46
CA LEU A 45 -2.55 -8.57 10.92
C LEU A 45 -1.11 -9.10 10.91
N ALA A 46 -0.91 -10.34 11.35
CA ALA A 46 0.39 -11.00 11.28
C ALA A 46 0.86 -11.19 9.83
N GLN A 47 -0.02 -11.63 8.94
CA GLN A 47 0.30 -11.80 7.51
C GLN A 47 0.64 -10.46 6.85
N TYR A 48 -0.18 -9.42 7.06
CA TYR A 48 0.09 -8.07 6.58
C TYR A 48 1.50 -7.59 6.97
N GLY A 49 1.87 -7.76 8.24
CA GLY A 49 3.20 -7.37 8.74
C GLY A 49 4.35 -8.17 8.14
N ILE A 50 4.12 -9.40 7.67
CA ILE A 50 5.11 -10.18 6.92
C ILE A 50 5.25 -9.61 5.51
N GLU A 51 4.15 -9.40 4.80
CA GLU A 51 4.15 -8.87 3.43
C GLU A 51 4.82 -7.49 3.35
N GLU A 52 4.51 -6.59 4.29
CA GLU A 52 5.14 -5.27 4.39
C GLU A 52 6.67 -5.39 4.53
N LYS A 53 7.14 -6.28 5.41
CA LYS A 53 8.58 -6.50 5.64
C LYS A 53 9.26 -7.09 4.41
N ILE A 54 8.63 -8.05 3.74
CA ILE A 54 9.14 -8.64 2.51
C ILE A 54 9.26 -7.56 1.43
N LYS A 55 8.20 -6.79 1.20
CA LYS A 55 8.18 -5.69 0.23
C LYS A 55 9.29 -4.67 0.50
N SER A 56 9.44 -4.26 1.76
CA SER A 56 10.52 -3.35 2.19
C SER A 56 11.91 -3.94 1.97
N LEU A 57 12.10 -5.24 2.24
CA LEU A 57 13.37 -5.91 2.01
C LEU A 57 13.71 -5.99 0.51
N VAL A 58 12.75 -6.41 -0.31
CA VAL A 58 12.90 -6.50 -1.77
C VAL A 58 13.17 -5.12 -2.36
N GLY A 59 12.41 -4.09 -1.97
CA GLY A 59 12.65 -2.73 -2.45
C GLY A 59 14.06 -2.22 -2.13
N ARG A 60 14.62 -2.56 -0.96
CA ARG A 60 15.99 -2.17 -0.57
C ARG A 60 17.09 -2.97 -1.25
N LYS A 61 16.85 -4.25 -1.57
CA LYS A 61 17.89 -5.16 -2.08
C LYS A 61 17.83 -5.39 -3.58
N CYS A 62 16.66 -5.22 -4.17
CA CYS A 62 16.35 -5.56 -5.56
C CYS A 62 15.65 -4.41 -6.31
N GLY A 63 15.54 -3.21 -5.72
CA GLY A 63 14.80 -2.06 -6.27
C GLY A 63 15.40 -1.38 -7.51
N GLY A 64 16.34 -2.02 -8.21
CA GLY A 64 16.93 -1.52 -9.45
C GLY A 64 17.92 -0.36 -9.28
N GLU A 65 18.19 0.33 -10.40
CA GLU A 65 19.10 1.47 -10.45
C GLU A 65 18.45 2.71 -9.85
N ARG A 66 19.23 3.48 -9.07
CA ARG A 66 18.76 4.77 -8.56
C ARG A 66 18.63 5.76 -9.71
N ALA A 67 17.52 6.49 -9.73
CA ALA A 67 17.34 7.60 -10.66
C ALA A 67 18.53 8.58 -10.60
N PRO A 68 19.04 9.06 -11.75
CA PRO A 68 20.18 9.98 -11.78
C PRO A 68 19.92 11.27 -11.00
N GLU A 69 20.94 11.83 -10.36
CA GLU A 69 20.81 13.06 -9.55
C GLU A 69 20.30 14.24 -10.35
N GLY A 70 20.75 14.41 -11.60
CA GLY A 70 20.28 15.48 -12.48
C GLY A 70 18.78 15.43 -12.77
N LEU A 71 18.14 14.25 -12.72
CA LEU A 71 16.67 14.15 -12.84
C LEU A 71 15.99 14.71 -11.59
N ARG A 72 16.51 14.39 -10.40
CA ARG A 72 15.98 14.90 -9.13
C ARG A 72 16.09 16.42 -9.03
N GLU A 73 17.23 16.98 -9.44
CA GLU A 73 17.45 18.43 -9.46
C GLU A 73 16.45 19.13 -10.38
N ARG A 74 16.29 18.63 -11.60
CA ARG A 74 15.31 19.16 -12.57
C ARG A 74 13.89 19.09 -12.04
N LEU A 75 13.45 17.95 -11.51
CA LEU A 75 12.12 17.79 -10.93
C LEU A 75 11.88 18.77 -9.77
N THR A 76 12.87 18.94 -8.89
CA THR A 76 12.77 19.87 -7.76
C THR A 76 12.60 21.32 -8.21
N LEU A 77 13.34 21.73 -9.25
CA LEU A 77 13.20 23.07 -9.83
C LEU A 77 11.83 23.27 -10.47
N GLU A 78 11.37 22.30 -11.26
CA GLU A 78 10.07 22.39 -11.94
C GLU A 78 8.91 22.42 -10.94
N ILE A 79 8.89 21.53 -9.94
CA ILE A 79 7.86 21.52 -8.88
C ILE A 79 7.79 22.88 -8.16
N ARG A 80 8.92 23.55 -7.94
CA ARG A 80 8.96 24.89 -7.32
C ARG A 80 8.50 26.01 -8.25
N ARG A 81 8.66 25.84 -9.56
CA ARG A 81 8.28 26.82 -10.58
C ARG A 81 6.79 26.75 -10.93
N SER A 82 6.21 25.55 -10.97
CA SER A 82 4.81 25.33 -11.35
C SER A 82 3.97 24.85 -10.17
N VAL A 83 3.60 25.78 -9.28
CA VAL A 83 2.51 25.53 -8.32
C VAL A 83 1.19 25.85 -9.03
N THR A 84 0.55 24.83 -9.60
CA THR A 84 -0.84 24.93 -10.05
C THR A 84 -1.74 24.51 -8.89
N ILE A 85 -2.36 25.48 -8.20
CA ILE A 85 -3.36 25.20 -7.16
C ILE A 85 -4.63 24.75 -7.88
N THR A 86 -4.92 23.45 -7.86
CA THR A 86 -6.25 22.95 -8.22
C THR A 86 -7.10 22.91 -6.97
N ALA A 87 -8.07 23.82 -6.86
CA ALA A 87 -9.12 23.70 -5.86
C ALA A 87 -9.95 22.46 -6.18
N THR A 88 -10.02 21.53 -5.24
CA THR A 88 -10.97 20.42 -5.27
C THR A 88 -12.28 20.95 -4.69
N GLU A 89 -13.30 21.12 -5.52
CA GLU A 89 -14.68 21.35 -5.04
C GLU A 89 -15.19 20.05 -4.39
N ASP A 90 -15.80 20.21 -3.20
CA ASP A 90 -16.31 19.15 -2.31
C ASP A 90 -17.22 18.11 -2.98
#